data_AF-A0A0D0CD73-F1
#
_entry.id   AF-A0A0D0CD73-F1
#
_cell.length_a   1.000
_cell.length_b   1.000
_cell.length_c   1.000
_cell.angle_alpha   90.00
_cell.angle_beta   90.00
_cell.angle_gamma   90.00
#
_symmetry.space_group_name_H-M   'P 1'
#
loop_
_entity.id
_entity.type
_entity.pdbx_description
1 polymer ?
#
loop_
_entity_poly.entity_id
_entity_poly.type
_entity_poly.pdbx_seq_one_letter_code
_entity_poly.pdbx_strand_id
1 'polypeptide(L)'
;MYGLSLFSSNETDELWRCFPHVINIAVQTGLKNMTETHNPNLLCDSLEYIRVLQSDIVSLARQLVTACRASGQRREELSSLIRDGQDKGDWKKEDLHDVTLLRDVVTRWSSIYLMIDRLLELYPTSLRNLRKHELNDLQLKVLADIRHYLAFFHIVQEEVPAEKTPTLSIVLLLYEKLIQHLKDAKTLLPHLAYAIDKSVRKLDEYLAESRKTWVYALAISTYSLVLAYLFSETFFKSSIQL
;
A
#
# COMPACT_ATOMS: atom_id res chain seq x y z
N MET A 1 41.05 -17.99 19.90
CA MET A 1 40.73 -17.31 21.17
C MET A 1 40.04 -16.02 20.79
N TYR A 2 38.70 -16.03 20.83
CA TYR A 2 37.89 -15.40 21.88
C TYR A 2 37.95 -13.87 21.76
N GLY A 3 36.88 -13.12 21.54
CA GLY A 3 35.48 -13.38 21.88
C GLY A 3 34.96 -12.24 22.76
N LEU A 4 33.64 -12.00 22.68
CA LEU A 4 32.78 -11.06 23.45
C LEU A 4 32.74 -9.64 22.84
N SER A 5 31.68 -9.13 22.19
CA SER A 5 30.21 -9.24 22.33
C SER A 5 29.68 -8.86 23.70
N LEU A 6 28.86 -7.79 23.75
CA LEU A 6 27.57 -7.61 24.45
C LEU A 6 27.27 -6.09 24.47
N PHE A 7 26.41 -5.56 23.58
CA PHE A 7 24.94 -5.44 23.66
C PHE A 7 24.36 -4.71 24.89
N SER A 8 23.33 -3.92 24.58
CA SER A 8 22.30 -3.30 25.45
C SER A 8 22.70 -1.91 25.99
N SER A 9 21.92 -0.85 25.88
CA SER A 9 20.46 -0.69 25.73
C SER A 9 20.14 0.78 25.36
N ASN A 10 19.04 0.99 24.62
CA ASN A 10 18.07 2.09 24.65
C ASN A 10 18.54 3.57 24.69
N GLU A 11 17.78 4.43 23.97
CA GLU A 11 17.91 5.91 23.89
C GLU A 11 19.05 6.34 22.95
N THR A 12 18.87 7.02 21.81
CA THR A 12 17.92 8.04 21.37
C THR A 12 17.86 8.01 19.83
N ASP A 13 16.69 7.83 19.23
CA ASP A 13 16.48 8.06 17.80
C ASP A 13 15.17 8.84 17.61
N GLU A 14 15.08 10.00 18.27
CA GLU A 14 14.02 11.01 18.11
C GLU A 14 14.20 11.80 16.80
N LEU A 15 14.56 11.13 15.71
CA LEU A 15 14.54 11.73 14.39
C LEU A 15 13.11 11.61 13.85
N TRP A 16 12.42 12.75 13.76
CA TRP A 16 11.08 12.93 13.19
C TRP A 16 10.85 12.03 11.96
N ARG A 17 10.19 10.88 12.13
CA ARG A 17 9.94 9.97 11.00
C ARG A 17 8.96 10.65 10.06
N CYS A 18 9.29 10.77 8.78
CA CYS A 18 8.38 11.39 7.81
C CYS A 18 7.15 10.49 7.57
N PHE A 19 6.04 11.11 7.16
CA PHE A 19 4.78 10.39 6.88
C PHE A 19 4.97 9.16 5.97
N PRO A 20 5.64 9.25 4.81
CA PRO A 20 5.88 8.09 3.95
C PRO A 20 6.66 6.95 4.63
N HIS A 21 7.57 7.29 5.55
CA HIS A 21 8.35 6.29 6.29
C HIS A 21 7.48 5.52 7.29
N VAL A 22 6.58 6.21 8.00
CA VAL A 22 5.64 5.56 8.93
C VAL A 22 4.65 4.68 8.18
N ILE A 23 4.13 5.16 7.04
CA ILE A 23 3.29 4.36 6.14
C ILE A 23 4.03 3.09 5.70
N ASN A 24 5.28 3.22 5.26
CA ASN A 24 6.11 2.07 4.89
C ASN A 24 6.23 1.07 6.06
N ILE A 25 6.50 1.53 7.28
CA ILE A 25 6.57 0.65 8.47
C ILE A 25 5.24 -0.07 8.71
N ALA A 26 4.11 0.66 8.66
CA ALA A 26 2.79 0.09 8.89
C ALA A 26 2.45 -0.99 7.85
N VAL A 27 2.73 -0.73 6.57
CA VAL A 27 2.51 -1.70 5.49
C VAL A 27 3.37 -2.94 5.66
N GLN A 28 4.68 -2.77 5.89
CA GLN A 28 5.61 -3.89 6.08
C GLN A 28 5.23 -4.73 7.31
N THR A 29 4.77 -4.08 8.38
CA THR A 29 4.26 -4.76 9.57
C THR A 29 3.04 -5.62 9.25
N GLY A 30 2.08 -5.06 8.50
CA GLY A 30 0.89 -5.80 8.07
C GLY A 30 1.24 -6.99 7.19
N LEU A 31 2.02 -6.78 6.12
CA LEU A 31 2.45 -7.84 5.21
C LEU A 31 3.18 -8.97 5.93
N LYS A 32 4.08 -8.64 6.87
CA LYS A 32 4.78 -9.65 7.68
C LYS A 32 3.80 -10.46 8.54
N ASN A 33 2.79 -9.83 9.12
CA ASN A 33 1.83 -10.53 9.99
C ASN A 33 0.77 -11.33 9.19
N MET A 34 0.68 -11.17 7.87
CA MET A 34 -0.18 -12.00 7.03
C MET A 34 0.30 -13.46 7.01
N THR A 35 1.61 -13.69 6.98
CA THR A 35 2.19 -15.05 6.99
C THR A 35 2.20 -15.67 8.39
N GLU A 36 2.11 -14.86 9.45
CA GLU A 36 2.11 -15.29 10.86
C GLU A 36 0.69 -15.56 11.41
N THR A 37 -0.35 -15.46 10.57
CA THR A 37 -1.73 -15.64 11.03
C THR A 37 -2.00 -17.12 11.36
N HIS A 38 -2.27 -17.41 12.63
CA HIS A 38 -2.67 -18.74 13.11
C HIS A 38 -4.03 -18.66 13.80
N ASN A 39 -5.04 -19.28 13.22
CA ASN A 39 -6.30 -19.55 13.92
C ASN A 39 -6.76 -20.99 13.64
N PRO A 40 -6.60 -21.91 14.60
CA PRO A 40 -6.93 -23.33 14.42
C PRO A 40 -8.44 -23.62 14.38
N ASN A 41 -9.31 -22.65 14.70
CA ASN A 41 -10.76 -22.83 14.77
C ASN A 41 -11.50 -22.30 13.53
N LEU A 42 -10.82 -22.11 12.41
CA LEU A 42 -11.41 -21.60 11.17
C LEU A 42 -12.14 -22.69 10.37
N LEU A 43 -13.21 -22.30 9.68
CA LEU A 43 -13.91 -23.13 8.69
C LEU A 43 -12.98 -23.55 7.54
N CYS A 44 -13.33 -24.63 6.83
CA CYS A 44 -12.50 -25.23 5.76
C CYS A 44 -12.03 -24.21 4.68
N ASP A 45 -12.94 -23.41 4.12
CA ASP A 45 -12.61 -22.38 3.12
C ASP A 45 -11.70 -21.28 3.68
N SER A 46 -11.82 -20.99 4.97
CA SER A 46 -10.93 -20.04 5.65
C SER A 46 -9.56 -20.66 5.90
N LEU A 47 -9.47 -21.97 6.12
CA LEU A 47 -8.19 -22.66 6.29
C LEU A 47 -7.35 -22.65 5.01
N GLU A 48 -7.96 -22.90 3.85
CA GLU A 48 -7.25 -22.83 2.56
C GLU A 48 -6.76 -21.42 2.26
N TYR A 49 -7.59 -20.41 2.50
CA TYR A 49 -7.20 -19.01 2.38
C TYR A 49 -5.99 -18.68 3.26
N ILE A 50 -6.01 -19.08 4.54
CA ILE A 50 -4.89 -18.86 5.47
C ILE A 50 -3.63 -19.60 5.01
N ARG A 51 -3.75 -20.83 4.48
CA ARG A 51 -2.59 -21.55 3.92
C ARG A 51 -1.95 -20.80 2.76
N VAL A 52 -2.77 -20.19 1.88
CA VAL A 52 -2.24 -19.35 0.80
C VAL A 52 -1.52 -18.13 1.35
N LEU A 53 -2.07 -17.45 2.36
CA LEU A 53 -1.37 -16.34 3.02
C LEU A 53 -0.03 -16.79 3.63
N GLN A 54 -0.02 -17.91 4.35
CA GLN A 54 1.18 -18.48 4.98
C GLN A 54 2.25 -18.89 3.97
N SER A 55 1.85 -19.23 2.74
CA SER A 55 2.78 -19.56 1.64
C SER A 55 3.50 -18.36 1.01
N ASP A 56 3.25 -17.13 1.50
CA ASP A 56 3.80 -15.89 0.95
C ASP A 56 3.48 -15.72 -0.55
N ILE A 57 2.19 -15.57 -0.86
CA ILE A 57 1.69 -15.33 -2.21
C ILE A 57 2.31 -14.08 -2.88
N VAL A 58 2.75 -13.10 -2.09
CA VAL A 58 3.42 -11.90 -2.61
C VAL A 58 4.81 -12.26 -3.16
N SER A 59 5.56 -13.13 -2.48
CA SER A 59 6.82 -13.67 -3.01
C SER A 59 6.61 -14.45 -4.30
N LEU A 60 5.55 -15.27 -4.39
CA LEU A 60 5.21 -15.97 -5.62
C LEU A 60 4.89 -15.00 -6.76
N ALA A 61 4.12 -13.94 -6.50
CA ALA A 61 3.85 -12.87 -7.46
C ALA A 61 5.14 -12.19 -7.94
N ARG A 62 6.09 -11.88 -7.05
CA ARG A 62 7.41 -11.32 -7.41
C ARG A 62 8.19 -12.25 -8.33
N GLN A 63 8.20 -13.55 -8.03
CA GLN A 63 8.90 -14.54 -8.85
C GLN A 63 8.30 -14.61 -10.25
N LEU A 64 6.97 -14.64 -10.36
CA LEU A 64 6.26 -14.64 -11.63
C LEU A 64 6.60 -13.39 -12.46
N VAL A 65 6.51 -12.20 -11.86
CA VAL A 65 6.84 -10.93 -12.50
C VAL A 65 8.31 -10.89 -12.95
N THR A 66 9.22 -11.32 -12.07
CA THR A 66 10.66 -11.36 -12.37
C THR A 66 10.93 -12.29 -13.54
N ALA A 67 10.29 -13.45 -13.55
CA ALA A 67 10.45 -14.43 -14.60
C ALA A 67 9.88 -13.88 -15.93
N CYS A 68 8.73 -13.19 -15.92
CA CYS A 68 8.15 -12.48 -17.07
C CYS A 68 9.07 -11.39 -17.62
N ARG A 69 9.81 -10.71 -16.74
CA ARG A 69 10.74 -9.63 -17.12
C ARG A 69 12.19 -10.08 -17.20
N ALA A 70 12.47 -11.39 -17.27
CA ALA A 70 13.84 -11.90 -17.23
C ALA A 70 14.66 -11.52 -18.47
N SER A 71 14.01 -11.34 -19.63
CA SER A 71 14.67 -10.97 -20.89
C SER A 71 13.86 -9.93 -21.68
N GLY A 72 14.48 -9.30 -22.69
CA GLY A 72 13.78 -8.44 -23.66
C GLY A 72 12.71 -9.21 -24.42
N GLN A 73 13.08 -10.39 -24.94
CA GLN A 73 12.18 -11.27 -25.67
C GLN A 73 10.90 -11.60 -24.90
N ARG A 74 10.99 -11.95 -23.61
CA ARG A 74 9.79 -12.26 -22.80
C ARG A 74 8.86 -11.07 -22.60
N ARG A 75 9.39 -9.84 -22.63
CA ARG A 75 8.57 -8.62 -22.56
C ARG A 75 7.87 -8.38 -23.88
N GLU A 76 8.57 -8.61 -24.98
CA GLU A 76 8.02 -8.47 -26.33
C GLU A 76 6.97 -9.53 -26.62
N GLU A 77 7.19 -10.80 -26.22
CA GLU A 77 6.21 -11.88 -26.28
C GLU A 77 4.93 -11.55 -25.49
N LEU A 78 5.07 -10.90 -24.33
CA LEU A 78 3.92 -10.45 -23.55
C LEU A 78 3.14 -9.34 -24.27
N SER A 79 3.84 -8.32 -24.77
CA SER A 79 3.20 -7.24 -25.53
C SER A 79 2.58 -7.71 -26.85
N SER A 80 3.23 -8.65 -27.56
CA SER A 80 2.67 -9.24 -28.78
C SER A 80 1.41 -10.03 -28.47
N LEU A 81 1.39 -10.83 -27.41
CA LEU A 81 0.19 -11.56 -27.00
C LEU A 81 -0.97 -10.63 -26.68
N ILE A 82 -0.71 -9.51 -25.97
CA ILE A 82 -1.74 -8.50 -25.67
C ILE A 82 -2.30 -7.91 -26.95
N ARG A 83 -1.44 -7.52 -27.90
CA ARG A 83 -1.85 -6.95 -29.18
C ARG A 83 -2.62 -7.96 -30.04
N ASP A 84 -2.14 -9.19 -30.11
CA ASP A 84 -2.77 -10.26 -30.90
C ASP A 84 -4.20 -10.55 -30.43
N GLY A 85 -4.47 -10.53 -29.11
CA GLY A 85 -5.85 -10.70 -28.62
C GLY A 85 -6.70 -9.44 -28.70
N GLN A 86 -6.11 -8.23 -28.69
CA GLN A 86 -6.84 -7.00 -29.05
C GLN A 86 -7.32 -7.07 -30.50
N ASP A 87 -6.44 -7.48 -31.41
CA ASP A 87 -6.74 -7.60 -32.84
C ASP A 87 -7.79 -8.69 -33.11
N LYS A 88 -7.83 -9.76 -32.31
CA LYS A 88 -8.85 -10.82 -32.37
C LYS A 88 -10.19 -10.43 -31.72
N GLY A 89 -10.21 -9.35 -30.94
CA GLY A 89 -11.39 -8.92 -30.18
C GLY A 89 -11.65 -9.74 -28.92
N ASP A 90 -10.66 -10.49 -28.42
CA ASP A 90 -10.74 -11.25 -27.16
C ASP A 90 -10.84 -10.29 -25.95
N TRP A 91 -10.30 -9.09 -26.08
CA TRP A 91 -10.40 -8.01 -25.10
C TRP A 91 -10.36 -6.64 -25.78
N LYS A 92 -11.01 -5.65 -25.15
CA LYS A 92 -10.95 -4.27 -25.62
C LYS A 92 -9.73 -3.56 -25.03
N LYS A 93 -9.32 -2.47 -25.67
CA LYS A 93 -8.18 -1.67 -25.21
C LYS A 93 -8.45 -0.99 -23.87
N GLU A 94 -9.71 -0.73 -23.56
CA GLU A 94 -10.15 -0.17 -22.27
C GLU A 94 -10.08 -1.21 -21.14
N ASP A 95 -10.20 -2.49 -21.47
CA ASP A 95 -10.19 -3.60 -20.51
C ASP A 95 -8.77 -4.08 -20.22
N LEU A 96 -7.88 -4.02 -21.22
CA LEU A 96 -6.50 -4.47 -21.11
C LEU A 96 -5.56 -3.56 -21.89
N HIS A 97 -4.70 -2.84 -21.18
CA HIS A 97 -3.71 -1.98 -21.79
C HIS A 97 -2.46 -2.78 -22.21
N ASP A 98 -1.80 -2.36 -23.30
CA ASP A 98 -0.45 -2.85 -23.63
C ASP A 98 0.55 -2.16 -22.68
N VAL A 99 0.70 -2.75 -21.51
CA VAL A 99 1.54 -2.25 -20.43
C VAL A 99 2.48 -3.32 -19.92
N THR A 100 3.70 -2.92 -19.55
CA THR A 100 4.67 -3.86 -18.99
C THR A 100 4.39 -4.12 -17.50
N LEU A 101 4.64 -5.35 -17.04
CA LEU A 101 4.62 -5.70 -15.61
C LEU A 101 5.57 -4.81 -14.81
N LEU A 102 5.24 -4.43 -13.58
CA LEU A 102 6.12 -3.60 -12.74
C LEU A 102 6.89 -4.47 -11.76
N ARG A 103 8.19 -4.19 -11.54
CA ARG A 103 8.97 -4.91 -10.52
C ARG A 103 8.77 -4.26 -9.15
N ASP A 104 8.71 -5.10 -8.12
CA ASP A 104 8.80 -4.63 -6.74
C ASP A 104 10.20 -4.09 -6.41
N VAL A 105 10.22 -3.05 -5.57
CA VAL A 105 11.39 -2.41 -4.99
C VAL A 105 11.22 -2.47 -3.47
N VAL A 106 12.01 -3.32 -2.82
CA VAL A 106 11.89 -3.66 -1.39
C VAL A 106 11.83 -2.44 -0.46
N THR A 107 12.54 -1.37 -0.81
CA THR A 107 12.60 -0.13 -0.01
C THR A 107 11.36 0.75 -0.12
N ARG A 108 10.42 0.45 -1.02
CA ARG A 108 9.24 1.26 -1.28
C ARG A 108 7.99 0.39 -1.33
N TRP A 109 7.23 0.40 -0.24
CA TRP A 109 5.99 -0.38 -0.13
C TRP A 109 5.03 -0.20 -1.33
N SER A 110 4.92 1.01 -1.90
CA SER A 110 3.99 1.27 -3.02
C SER A 110 4.34 0.52 -4.30
N SER A 111 5.59 0.06 -4.44
CA SER A 111 5.98 -0.78 -5.58
C SER A 111 5.41 -2.20 -5.49
N ILE A 112 5.12 -2.71 -4.27
CA ILE A 112 4.38 -3.97 -4.08
C ILE A 112 2.96 -3.80 -4.60
N TYR A 113 2.28 -2.71 -4.22
CA TYR A 113 0.94 -2.40 -4.69
C TYR A 113 0.89 -2.32 -6.22
N LEU A 114 1.75 -1.50 -6.82
CA LEU A 114 1.78 -1.31 -8.28
C LEU A 114 2.17 -2.59 -9.04
N MET A 115 3.05 -3.42 -8.48
CA MET A 115 3.37 -4.73 -9.04
C MET A 115 2.15 -5.64 -9.05
N ILE A 116 1.45 -5.76 -7.92
CA ILE A 116 0.28 -6.64 -7.78
C ILE A 116 -0.88 -6.14 -8.64
N ASP A 117 -1.14 -4.84 -8.62
CA ASP A 117 -2.16 -4.17 -9.43
C ASP A 117 -1.99 -4.49 -10.92
N ARG A 118 -0.78 -4.26 -11.45
CA ARG A 118 -0.44 -4.56 -12.84
C ARG A 118 -0.43 -6.06 -13.13
N LEU A 119 -0.05 -6.89 -12.18
CA LEU A 119 -0.09 -8.34 -12.34
C LEU A 119 -1.53 -8.82 -12.51
N LEU A 120 -2.45 -8.37 -11.64
CA LEU A 120 -3.86 -8.75 -11.69
C LEU A 120 -4.56 -8.22 -12.95
N GLU A 121 -4.19 -7.03 -13.44
CA GLU A 121 -4.64 -6.49 -14.73
C GLU A 121 -4.28 -7.45 -15.89
N LEU A 122 -3.04 -7.93 -15.93
CA LEU A 122 -2.52 -8.75 -17.04
C LEU A 122 -2.76 -10.25 -16.89
N TYR A 123 -3.17 -10.72 -15.71
CA TYR A 123 -3.27 -12.15 -15.39
C TYR A 123 -4.32 -12.92 -16.20
N PRO A 124 -5.58 -12.44 -16.32
CA PRO A 124 -6.66 -13.21 -16.97
C PRO A 124 -6.42 -13.52 -18.45
N THR A 125 -5.59 -12.72 -19.14
CA THR A 125 -5.52 -12.68 -20.61
C THR A 125 -4.20 -13.18 -21.19
N SER A 126 -3.07 -12.89 -20.54
CA SER A 126 -1.75 -13.06 -21.14
C SER A 126 -0.83 -14.02 -20.37
N LEU A 127 -0.92 -14.06 -19.04
CA LEU A 127 0.04 -14.80 -18.21
C LEU A 127 -0.29 -16.27 -18.04
N ARG A 128 -1.59 -16.65 -18.05
CA ARG A 128 -2.02 -18.06 -18.06
C ARG A 128 -1.41 -18.83 -19.24
N ASN A 129 -1.32 -18.19 -20.41
CA ASN A 129 -0.81 -18.80 -21.63
C ASN A 129 0.73 -18.87 -21.70
N LEU A 130 1.44 -18.05 -20.91
CA LEU A 130 2.90 -17.89 -21.03
C LEU A 130 3.74 -18.82 -20.13
N ARG A 131 3.19 -19.37 -19.02
CA ARG A 131 4.04 -20.07 -18.03
C ARG A 131 3.37 -21.21 -17.26
N LYS A 132 4.22 -22.18 -16.91
CA LYS A 132 3.99 -23.29 -15.95
C LYS A 132 3.71 -22.87 -14.50
N HIS A 133 3.67 -21.58 -14.18
CA HIS A 133 3.43 -21.07 -12.82
C HIS A 133 2.09 -20.38 -12.80
N GLU A 134 1.03 -21.18 -12.95
CA GLU A 134 -0.34 -20.72 -12.89
C GLU A 134 -0.72 -20.51 -11.41
N LEU A 135 -1.03 -19.26 -11.06
CA LEU A 135 -1.80 -18.95 -9.86
C LEU A 135 -3.22 -19.50 -10.02
N ASN A 136 -3.66 -20.29 -9.05
CA ASN A 136 -5.04 -20.75 -8.99
C ASN A 136 -5.99 -19.60 -8.59
N ASP A 137 -7.30 -19.82 -8.75
CA ASP A 137 -8.29 -18.75 -8.50
C ASP A 137 -8.31 -18.29 -7.04
N LEU A 138 -8.02 -19.17 -6.08
CA LEU A 138 -7.88 -18.80 -4.67
C LEU A 138 -6.66 -17.90 -4.44
N GLN A 139 -5.52 -18.20 -5.06
CA GLN A 139 -4.31 -17.39 -5.02
C GLN A 139 -4.53 -16.00 -5.63
N LEU A 140 -5.25 -15.93 -6.75
CA LEU A 140 -5.65 -14.65 -7.35
C LEU A 140 -6.57 -13.85 -6.43
N LYS A 141 -7.54 -14.51 -5.80
CA LYS A 141 -8.44 -13.88 -4.83
C LYS A 141 -7.67 -13.31 -3.64
N VAL A 142 -6.80 -14.11 -3.01
CA VAL A 142 -5.96 -13.67 -1.88
C VAL A 142 -5.07 -12.50 -2.30
N LEU A 143 -4.50 -12.54 -3.51
CA LEU A 143 -3.67 -11.47 -4.04
C LEU A 143 -4.48 -10.19 -4.31
N ALA A 144 -5.73 -10.31 -4.76
CA ALA A 144 -6.65 -9.19 -4.93
C ALA A 144 -7.07 -8.57 -3.59
N ASP A 145 -7.27 -9.39 -2.55
CA ASP A 145 -7.55 -8.92 -1.19
C ASP A 145 -6.33 -8.17 -0.61
N ILE A 146 -5.11 -8.66 -0.84
CA ILE A 146 -3.87 -7.95 -0.48
C ILE A 146 -3.75 -6.62 -1.26
N ARG A 147 -4.07 -6.61 -2.56
CA ARG A 147 -4.12 -5.37 -3.36
C ARG A 147 -5.09 -4.37 -2.74
N HIS A 148 -6.29 -4.81 -2.37
CA HIS A 148 -7.30 -3.95 -1.77
C HIS A 148 -6.83 -3.37 -0.43
N TYR A 149 -6.23 -4.19 0.42
CA TYR A 149 -5.57 -3.73 1.65
C TYR A 149 -4.50 -2.67 1.38
N LEU A 150 -3.62 -2.88 0.39
CA LEU A 150 -2.56 -1.93 0.04
C LEU A 150 -3.11 -0.63 -0.58
N ALA A 151 -4.26 -0.67 -1.23
CA ALA A 151 -4.90 0.49 -1.86
C ALA A 151 -5.22 1.60 -0.85
N PHE A 152 -5.61 1.25 0.38
CA PHE A 152 -5.87 2.24 1.44
C PHE A 152 -4.65 3.14 1.72
N PHE A 153 -3.46 2.54 1.77
CA PHE A 153 -2.22 3.30 1.95
C PHE A 153 -1.86 4.09 0.69
N HIS A 154 -2.18 3.57 -0.49
CA HIS A 154 -1.85 4.22 -1.76
C HIS A 154 -2.65 5.48 -1.95
N ILE A 155 -3.96 5.42 -1.74
CA ILE A 155 -4.85 6.57 -1.82
C ILE A 155 -4.35 7.67 -0.88
N VAL A 156 -4.12 7.36 0.41
CA VAL A 156 -3.69 8.38 1.38
C VAL A 156 -2.29 8.94 1.06
N GLN A 157 -1.38 8.13 0.51
CA GLN A 157 -0.09 8.63 0.10
C GLN A 157 -0.18 9.56 -1.12
N GLU A 158 -1.13 9.37 -2.05
CA GLU A 158 -1.32 10.26 -3.19
C GLU A 158 -1.98 11.60 -2.80
N GLU A 159 -2.76 11.64 -1.71
CA GLU A 159 -3.33 12.88 -1.17
C GLU A 159 -2.24 13.84 -0.65
N VAL A 160 -1.14 13.31 -0.10
CA VAL A 160 -0.07 14.09 0.55
C VAL A 160 0.73 14.99 -0.43
N PRO A 161 1.19 14.52 -1.60
CA PRO A 161 1.88 15.34 -2.60
C PRO A 161 0.97 16.31 -3.37
N ALA A 162 -0.35 16.09 -3.36
CA ALA A 162 -1.30 16.93 -4.09
C ALA A 162 -1.48 18.32 -3.45
N GLU A 163 -1.09 18.46 -2.19
CA GLU A 163 -1.20 19.71 -1.45
C GLU A 163 -0.04 20.66 -1.76
N LYS A 164 -0.37 21.87 -2.25
CA LYS A 164 0.59 22.99 -2.42
C LYS A 164 0.94 23.68 -1.10
N THR A 165 0.42 23.20 0.03
CA THR A 165 0.45 23.83 1.36
C THR A 165 1.27 23.01 2.36
N PRO A 166 1.63 23.57 3.54
CA PRO A 166 2.45 22.87 4.53
C PRO A 166 1.80 21.57 5.02
N THR A 167 2.27 20.45 4.45
CA THR A 167 1.79 19.07 4.63
C THR A 167 1.68 18.66 6.10
N LEU A 168 2.53 19.23 6.96
CA LEU A 168 2.60 18.90 8.38
C LEU A 168 1.27 19.16 9.13
N SER A 169 0.50 20.16 8.70
CA SER A 169 -0.79 20.50 9.32
C SER A 169 -1.89 19.45 9.08
N ILE A 170 -1.80 18.70 7.97
CA ILE A 170 -2.84 17.75 7.52
C ILE A 170 -2.45 16.29 7.79
N VAL A 171 -1.16 16.02 8.01
CA VAL A 171 -0.63 14.68 8.33
C VAL A 171 -1.38 13.95 9.46
N LEU A 172 -1.73 14.64 10.55
CA LEU A 172 -2.47 13.98 11.65
C LEU A 172 -3.87 13.54 11.22
N LEU A 173 -4.58 14.37 10.45
CA LEU A 173 -5.89 14.06 9.91
C LEU A 173 -5.83 12.86 8.96
N LEU A 174 -4.78 12.78 8.14
CA LEU A 174 -4.56 11.67 7.23
C LEU A 174 -4.28 10.36 7.96
N TYR A 175 -3.53 10.38 9.07
CA TYR A 175 -3.37 9.20 9.91
C TYR A 175 -4.71 8.73 10.49
N GLU A 176 -5.48 9.64 11.09
CA GLU A 176 -6.79 9.32 11.67
C GLU A 176 -7.74 8.72 10.63
N LYS A 177 -7.82 9.36 9.45
CA LYS A 177 -8.63 8.88 8.33
C LYS A 177 -8.17 7.51 7.84
N LEU A 178 -6.87 7.30 7.67
CA LEU A 178 -6.31 6.01 7.28
C LEU A 178 -6.60 4.91 8.31
N ILE A 179 -6.41 5.20 9.59
CA ILE A 179 -6.69 4.26 10.69
C ILE A 179 -8.16 3.87 10.68
N GLN A 180 -9.07 4.84 10.49
CA GLN A 180 -10.50 4.56 10.44
C GLN A 180 -10.85 3.68 9.22
N HIS A 181 -10.36 4.04 8.03
CA HIS A 181 -10.59 3.23 6.82
C HIS A 181 -10.06 1.80 6.96
N LEU A 182 -8.89 1.63 7.57
CA LEU A 182 -8.34 0.29 7.83
C LEU A 182 -9.22 -0.50 8.83
N LYS A 183 -9.71 0.15 9.90
CA LYS A 183 -10.64 -0.49 10.85
C LYS A 183 -11.93 -0.94 10.16
N ASP A 184 -12.50 -0.11 9.31
CA ASP A 184 -13.72 -0.42 8.55
C ASP A 184 -13.46 -1.54 7.54
N ALA A 185 -12.28 -1.55 6.90
CA ALA A 185 -11.88 -2.56 5.92
C ALA A 185 -11.82 -3.98 6.50
N LYS A 186 -11.72 -4.15 7.83
CA LYS A 186 -11.79 -5.48 8.48
C LYS A 186 -13.10 -6.21 8.21
N THR A 187 -14.18 -5.47 7.97
CA THR A 187 -15.49 -6.04 7.61
C THR A 187 -15.47 -6.63 6.20
N LEU A 188 -14.71 -6.02 5.28
CA LEU A 188 -14.55 -6.45 3.89
C LEU A 188 -13.46 -7.53 3.74
N LEU A 189 -12.43 -7.45 4.57
CA LEU A 189 -11.23 -8.29 4.52
C LEU A 189 -11.03 -9.03 5.86
N PRO A 190 -11.99 -9.89 6.28
CA PRO A 190 -11.97 -10.53 7.59
C PRO A 190 -10.74 -11.43 7.78
N HIS A 191 -10.27 -12.08 6.71
CA HIS A 191 -9.07 -12.92 6.75
C HIS A 191 -7.77 -12.11 6.90
N LEU A 192 -7.78 -10.81 6.57
CA LEU A 192 -6.66 -9.90 6.77
C LEU A 192 -6.78 -9.09 8.06
N ALA A 193 -7.84 -9.29 8.86
CA ALA A 193 -8.12 -8.49 10.05
C ALA A 193 -6.96 -8.44 11.06
N TYR A 194 -6.25 -9.56 11.25
CA TYR A 194 -5.08 -9.62 12.13
C TYR A 194 -3.92 -8.75 11.62
N ALA A 195 -3.62 -8.85 10.33
CA ALA A 195 -2.59 -8.03 9.69
C ALA A 195 -2.96 -6.54 9.72
N ILE A 196 -4.23 -6.22 9.44
CA ILE A 196 -4.78 -4.86 9.51
C ILE A 196 -4.61 -4.29 10.93
N ASP A 197 -4.94 -5.06 11.97
CA ASP A 197 -4.79 -4.62 13.37
C ASP A 197 -3.33 -4.31 13.71
N LYS A 198 -2.38 -5.07 13.16
CA LYS A 198 -0.95 -4.84 13.36
C LYS A 198 -0.47 -3.57 12.70
N SER A 199 -0.96 -3.27 11.50
CA SER A 199 -0.69 -2.00 10.82
C SER A 199 -1.32 -0.82 11.53
N VAL A 200 -2.59 -0.94 11.94
CA VAL A 200 -3.30 0.09 12.72
C VAL A 200 -2.54 0.41 14.00
N ARG A 201 -2.07 -0.59 14.75
CA ARG A 201 -1.27 -0.36 15.96
C ARG A 201 -0.02 0.47 15.68
N LYS A 202 0.68 0.25 14.55
CA LYS A 202 1.85 1.05 14.18
C LYS A 202 1.52 2.49 13.82
N LEU A 203 0.37 2.70 13.17
CA LEU A 203 -0.13 4.05 12.89
C LEU A 203 -0.56 4.75 14.18
N ASP A 204 -1.27 4.07 15.09
CA ASP A 204 -1.70 4.60 16.38
C ASP A 204 -0.51 4.97 17.28
N GLU A 205 0.52 4.11 17.36
CA GLU A 205 1.78 4.39 18.07
C GLU A 205 2.39 5.71 17.57
N TYR A 206 2.53 5.87 16.25
CA TYR A 206 3.12 7.08 15.68
C TYR A 206 2.21 8.32 15.85
N LEU A 207 0.91 8.17 15.71
CA LEU A 207 -0.07 9.25 15.92
C LEU A 207 -0.02 9.74 17.37
N ALA A 208 0.08 8.83 18.34
CA ALA A 208 0.21 9.16 19.75
C ALA A 208 1.49 9.95 20.04
N GLU A 209 2.63 9.54 19.48
CA GLU A 209 3.89 10.28 19.63
C GLU A 209 3.87 11.64 18.92
N SER A 210 3.27 11.70 17.72
CA SER A 210 3.15 12.94 16.96
C SER A 210 2.30 13.99 17.68
N ARG A 211 1.26 13.57 18.41
CA ARG A 211 0.41 14.47 19.22
C ARG A 211 1.13 15.07 20.43
N LYS A 212 2.20 14.45 20.93
CA LYS A 212 3.02 15.02 22.02
C LYS A 212 3.94 16.14 21.53
N THR A 213 4.04 16.32 20.21
CA THR A 213 5.01 17.20 19.59
C THR A 213 4.41 18.57 19.29
N TRP A 214 5.05 19.61 19.82
CA TRP A 214 4.68 21.02 19.62
C TRP A 214 4.74 21.46 18.14
N VAL A 215 5.61 20.87 17.32
CA VAL A 215 5.76 21.19 15.89
C VAL A 215 4.46 20.95 15.11
N TYR A 216 3.72 19.87 15.39
CA TYR A 216 2.42 19.62 14.77
C TYR A 216 1.36 20.62 15.27
N ALA A 217 1.34 20.91 16.57
CA ALA A 217 0.41 21.89 17.15
C ALA A 217 0.61 23.29 16.54
N LEU A 218 1.87 23.73 16.39
CA LEU A 218 2.21 24.98 15.72
C LEU A 218 1.79 24.98 14.26
N ALA A 219 2.05 23.90 13.51
CA ALA A 219 1.67 23.81 12.11
C ALA A 219 0.15 23.91 11.91
N ILE A 220 -0.65 23.26 12.76
CA ILE A 220 -2.12 23.31 12.71
C ILE A 220 -2.64 24.71 13.09
N SER A 221 -2.06 25.32 14.13
CA SER A 221 -2.46 26.66 14.58
C SER A 221 -2.14 27.74 13.54
N THR A 222 -0.97 27.68 12.92
CA THR A 222 -0.56 28.63 11.88
C THR A 222 -1.39 28.45 10.62
N TYR A 223 -1.71 27.22 10.21
CA TYR A 223 -2.62 26.96 9.09
C TYR A 223 -4.01 27.57 9.33
N SER A 224 -4.57 27.38 10.52
CA SER A 224 -5.89 27.93 10.89
C SER A 224 -5.90 29.46 10.86
N LEU A 225 -4.82 30.10 11.33
CA LEU A 225 -4.68 31.55 11.32
C LEU A 225 -4.46 32.12 9.90
N VAL A 226 -3.68 31.43 9.06
CA VAL A 226 -3.46 31.84 7.66
C VAL A 226 -4.76 31.73 6.86
N LEU A 227 -5.54 30.66 7.04
CA LEU A 227 -6.86 30.56 6.43
C LEU A 227 -7.78 31.68 6.91
N ALA A 228 -7.84 31.93 8.22
CA ALA A 228 -8.65 33.04 8.76
C ALA A 228 -8.26 34.40 8.19
N TYR A 229 -6.96 34.66 8.01
CA TYR A 229 -6.45 35.89 7.39
C TYR A 229 -6.79 35.99 5.90
N LEU A 230 -6.67 34.91 5.13
CA LEU A 230 -7.02 34.89 3.71
C LEU A 230 -8.55 35.04 3.49
N PHE A 231 -9.37 34.44 4.37
CA PHE A 231 -10.82 34.64 4.37
C PHE A 231 -11.22 36.07 4.78
N SER A 232 -10.52 36.69 5.74
CA SER A 232 -10.79 38.08 6.10
C SER A 232 -10.39 39.07 5.00
N GLU A 233 -9.28 38.84 4.30
CA GLU A 233 -8.86 39.67 3.16
C GLU A 233 -9.77 39.53 1.93
N THR A 234 -10.24 38.32 1.63
CA THR A 234 -11.20 38.10 0.54
C THR A 234 -12.55 38.73 0.84
N PHE A 235 -13.00 38.71 2.10
CA PHE A 235 -14.19 39.41 2.58
C PHE A 235 -14.01 40.95 2.54
N PHE A 236 -12.83 41.46 2.93
CA PHE A 236 -12.53 42.89 2.90
C PHE A 236 -12.44 43.45 1.48
N LYS A 237 -11.81 42.71 0.55
CA LYS A 237 -11.73 43.09 -0.88
C LYS A 237 -13.08 43.08 -1.59
N SER A 238 -13.99 42.17 -1.22
CA SER A 238 -15.36 42.15 -1.76
C SER A 238 -16.28 43.22 -1.14
N SER A 239 -15.91 43.81 0.00
CA SER A 239 -16.65 44.89 0.65
C SER A 239 -16.24 46.31 0.19
N ILE A 240 -15.13 46.45 -0.55
CA ILE A 240 -14.60 47.75 -1.03
C ILE A 240 -14.93 48.00 -2.52
N GLN A 241 -15.59 47.07 -3.21
CA GLN A 241 -16.14 47.28 -4.56
C GLN A 241 -17.62 47.73 -4.56
N LEU A 242 -18.05 48.48 -3.54
CA LEU A 242 -19.34 49.18 -3.51
C LEU A 242 -19.14 50.70 -3.61
#